data_AF-A0A3D9ZIX0-F1
#
_entry.id   AF-A0A3D9ZIX0-F1
#
_cell.length_a   1.000
_cell.length_b   1.000
_cell.length_c   1.000
_cell.angle_alpha   90.00
_cell.angle_beta   90.00
_cell.angle_gamma   90.00
#
_symmetry.space_group_name_H-M   'P 1'
#
loop_
_entity.id
_entity.type
_entity.pdbx_description
1 polymer ?
#
loop_
_entity_poly.entity_id
_entity_poly.type
_entity_poly.pdbx_seq_one_letter_code
_entity_poly.pdbx_strand_id
1 'polypeptide(L)'
;MTDSIVLTTPLPAGRRRITAWAALAGAAVSGVVGAIQAMRPFSDDPLVDRGEHVILALCAVMLVLWIPGYLALGAEASPAKRRLGRIGAWSVVVGTGTLAVAMTASNLHNEDYPWFAALAIPANGLWGIGSILLAVATYRARTLPRPIAAALPLIWLTSIVLSQQGGNLVAGALWAAIGWLLLGRAR
;
A
#
# COMPACT_ATOMS: atom_id res chain seq x y z
N MET A 1 -14.96 -11.86 -37.27
CA MET A 1 -15.26 -10.79 -36.29
C MET A 1 -16.05 -11.42 -35.17
N THR A 2 -15.37 -11.80 -34.08
CA THR A 2 -15.99 -12.39 -32.89
C THR A 2 -16.05 -11.32 -31.81
N ASP A 3 -17.24 -10.76 -31.62
CA ASP A 3 -17.57 -9.86 -30.52
C ASP A 3 -17.49 -10.64 -29.20
N SER A 4 -16.31 -10.63 -28.59
CA SER A 4 -16.19 -10.99 -27.17
C SER A 4 -16.56 -9.77 -26.36
N ILE A 5 -17.84 -9.69 -25.99
CA ILE A 5 -18.33 -8.82 -24.93
C ILE A 5 -17.63 -9.28 -23.65
N VAL A 6 -16.49 -8.69 -23.32
CA VAL A 6 -15.89 -8.80 -22.00
C VAL A 6 -16.77 -7.97 -21.07
N LEU A 7 -17.84 -8.57 -20.55
CA LEU A 7 -18.64 -8.05 -19.46
C LEU A 7 -17.73 -7.92 -18.23
N THR A 8 -17.08 -6.76 -18.08
CA THR A 8 -16.33 -6.46 -16.88
C THR A 8 -17.33 -5.96 -15.86
N THR A 9 -17.94 -6.90 -15.15
CA THR A 9 -18.83 -6.54 -14.04
C THR A 9 -18.02 -5.77 -13.01
N PRO A 10 -18.45 -4.55 -12.63
CA PRO A 10 -17.86 -3.85 -11.50
C PRO A 10 -17.87 -4.77 -10.27
N LEU A 11 -16.88 -4.64 -9.38
CA LEU A 11 -16.87 -5.39 -8.12
C LEU A 11 -18.24 -5.22 -7.41
N PRO A 12 -18.82 -6.30 -6.87
CA PRO A 12 -20.06 -6.22 -6.10
C PRO A 12 -19.95 -5.15 -5.02
N ALA A 13 -21.03 -4.40 -4.77
CA ALA A 13 -21.05 -3.27 -3.83
C ALA A 13 -20.50 -3.63 -2.44
N GLY A 14 -20.81 -4.84 -1.94
CA GLY A 14 -20.26 -5.34 -0.67
C GLY A 14 -18.73 -5.45 -0.66
N ARG A 15 -18.12 -5.95 -1.74
CA ARG A 15 -16.65 -6.02 -1.86
C ARG A 15 -16.02 -4.63 -1.92
N ARG A 16 -16.65 -3.68 -2.61
CA ARG A 16 -16.18 -2.28 -2.67
C ARG A 16 -16.16 -1.62 -1.29
N ARG A 17 -17.20 -1.84 -0.47
CA ARG A 17 -17.27 -1.32 0.91
C ARG A 17 -16.15 -1.91 1.77
N ILE A 18 -15.93 -3.22 1.71
CA ILE A 18 -14.85 -3.87 2.47
C ILE A 18 -13.50 -3.29 2.07
N THR A 19 -13.24 -3.13 0.77
CA THR A 19 -11.99 -2.52 0.30
C THR A 19 -11.82 -1.08 0.78
N ALA A 20 -12.88 -0.29 0.75
CA ALA A 20 -12.84 1.09 1.24
C ALA A 20 -12.55 1.16 2.75
N TRP A 21 -13.20 0.32 3.54
CA TRP A 21 -12.97 0.24 4.98
C TRP A 21 -11.57 -0.29 5.32
N ALA A 22 -11.05 -1.26 4.58
CA ALA A 22 -9.68 -1.73 4.74
C ALA A 22 -8.67 -0.61 4.47
N ALA A 23 -8.87 0.17 3.39
CA ALA A 23 -8.06 1.34 3.08
C ALA A 23 -8.10 2.41 4.19
N LEU A 24 -9.29 2.72 4.74
CA LEU A 24 -9.44 3.67 5.84
C LEU A 24 -8.82 3.16 7.15
N ALA A 25 -8.97 1.87 7.46
CA ALA A 25 -8.34 1.26 8.63
C ALA A 25 -6.81 1.29 8.50
N GLY A 26 -6.28 0.93 7.32
CA GLY A 26 -4.85 1.03 7.03
C GLY A 26 -4.35 2.48 7.11
N ALA A 27 -5.14 3.45 6.68
CA ALA A 27 -4.83 4.87 6.84
C ALA A 27 -4.69 5.29 8.30
N ALA A 28 -5.63 4.86 9.16
CA ALA A 28 -5.58 5.15 10.59
C ALA A 28 -4.35 4.51 11.25
N VAL A 29 -4.07 3.24 10.96
CA VAL A 29 -2.89 2.52 11.46
C VAL A 29 -1.60 3.22 11.00
N SER A 30 -1.52 3.62 9.73
CA SER A 30 -0.39 4.36 9.18
C SER A 30 -0.20 5.73 9.86
N GLY A 31 -1.29 6.42 10.19
CA GLY A 31 -1.23 7.66 10.98
C GLY A 31 -0.64 7.44 12.37
N VAL A 32 -1.04 6.38 13.07
CA VAL A 32 -0.47 6.00 14.38
C VAL A 32 1.02 5.67 14.26
N VAL A 33 1.40 4.84 13.29
CA VAL A 33 2.80 4.49 13.00
C VAL A 33 3.63 5.75 12.74
N GLY A 34 3.15 6.63 11.87
CA GLY A 34 3.85 7.87 11.53
C GLY A 34 3.99 8.81 12.71
N ALA A 35 2.97 8.91 13.58
CA ALA A 35 3.06 9.72 14.80
C ALA A 35 4.12 9.16 15.77
N ILE A 36 4.18 7.84 15.96
CA ILE A 36 5.21 7.21 16.79
C ILE A 36 6.60 7.47 16.20
N GLN A 37 6.78 7.24 14.90
CA GLN A 37 8.05 7.45 14.21
C GLN A 37 8.51 8.91 14.25
N ALA A 38 7.62 9.88 14.15
CA ALA A 38 7.97 11.30 14.22
C ALA A 38 8.46 11.75 15.61
N MET A 39 8.04 11.07 16.67
CA MET A 39 8.39 11.42 18.05
C MET A 39 9.58 10.62 18.59
N ARG A 40 9.88 9.47 17.98
CA ARG A 40 10.98 8.59 18.42
C ARG A 40 12.31 9.07 17.82
N PRO A 41 13.42 8.99 18.58
CA PRO A 41 14.75 9.17 18.00
C PRO A 41 15.00 8.17 16.88
N PHE A 42 15.79 8.58 15.89
CA PHE A 42 16.27 7.70 14.84
C PHE A 42 17.11 6.55 15.44
N SER A 43 16.90 5.33 14.95
CA SER A 43 17.60 4.13 15.43
C SER A 43 18.06 3.29 14.24
N ASP A 44 19.33 2.87 14.28
CA ASP A 44 19.93 1.91 13.34
C ASP A 44 20.33 0.60 14.06
N ASP A 45 19.88 0.41 15.30
CA ASP A 45 20.18 -0.80 16.07
C ASP A 45 19.44 -2.00 15.47
N PRO A 46 20.12 -3.11 15.16
CA PRO A 46 19.45 -4.32 14.65
C PRO A 46 18.60 -5.05 15.70
N LEU A 47 18.76 -4.74 16.99
CA LEU A 47 17.95 -5.32 18.07
C LEU A 47 16.59 -4.63 18.15
N VAL A 48 15.53 -5.43 18.18
CA VAL A 48 14.16 -4.92 18.27
C VAL A 48 13.84 -4.55 19.71
N ASP A 49 13.71 -3.26 19.99
CA ASP A 49 13.25 -2.80 21.29
C ASP A 49 11.72 -2.85 21.45
N ARG A 50 11.21 -2.53 22.65
CA ARG A 50 9.77 -2.54 22.94
C ARG A 50 8.94 -1.63 22.02
N GLY A 51 9.50 -0.49 21.60
CA GLY A 51 8.84 0.43 20.69
C GLY A 51 8.83 -0.09 19.26
N GLU A 52 9.93 -0.71 18.83
CA GLU A 52 10.04 -1.33 17.51
C GLU A 52 9.12 -2.50 17.33
N HIS A 53 8.89 -3.31 18.37
CA HIS A 53 7.89 -4.38 18.31
C HIS A 53 6.50 -3.86 17.90
N VAL A 54 6.09 -2.74 18.51
CA VAL A 54 4.80 -2.11 18.23
C VAL A 54 4.80 -1.54 16.81
N ILE A 55 5.88 -0.85 16.40
CA ILE A 55 5.98 -0.27 15.05
C ILE A 55 5.96 -1.37 13.99
N LEU A 56 6.74 -2.45 14.13
CA LEU A 56 6.80 -3.55 13.18
C LEU A 56 5.43 -4.25 13.04
N ALA A 57 4.76 -4.53 14.17
CA ALA A 57 3.43 -5.13 14.15
C ALA A 57 2.40 -4.23 13.46
N LEU A 58 2.36 -2.94 13.80
CA LEU A 58 1.44 -1.98 13.18
C LEU A 58 1.76 -1.78 11.69
N CYS A 59 3.03 -1.70 11.31
CA CYS A 59 3.46 -1.61 9.91
C CYS A 59 2.98 -2.83 9.11
N ALA A 60 3.19 -4.05 9.62
CA ALA A 60 2.72 -5.27 8.98
C ALA A 60 1.19 -5.25 8.79
N VAL A 61 0.43 -4.86 9.81
CA VAL A 61 -1.03 -4.71 9.73
C VAL A 61 -1.43 -3.67 8.68
N MET A 62 -0.80 -2.49 8.67
CA MET A 62 -1.08 -1.44 7.69
C MET A 62 -0.84 -1.92 6.25
N LEU A 63 0.29 -2.60 6.00
CA LEU A 63 0.64 -3.10 4.68
C LEU A 63 -0.40 -4.10 4.17
N VAL A 64 -0.85 -5.01 5.05
CA VAL A 64 -1.91 -5.98 4.72
C VAL A 64 -3.25 -5.29 4.46
N LEU A 65 -3.61 -4.28 5.25
CA LEU A 65 -4.86 -3.53 5.08
C LEU A 65 -4.90 -2.72 3.78
N TRP A 66 -3.76 -2.32 3.23
CA TRP A 66 -3.66 -1.61 1.95
C TRP A 66 -3.82 -2.53 0.72
N ILE A 67 -3.57 -3.83 0.84
CA ILE A 67 -3.63 -4.79 -0.27
C ILE A 67 -4.97 -4.75 -1.03
N PRO A 68 -6.15 -4.83 -0.37
CA PRO A 68 -7.43 -4.76 -1.08
C PRO A 68 -7.59 -3.48 -1.88
N GLY A 69 -7.09 -2.35 -1.35
CA GLY A 69 -7.13 -1.05 -2.02
C GLY A 69 -6.32 -1.04 -3.31
N TYR A 70 -5.07 -1.52 -3.28
CA TYR A 70 -4.22 -1.62 -4.46
C TYR A 70 -4.84 -2.53 -5.53
N LEU A 71 -5.41 -3.67 -5.13
CA LEU A 71 -6.11 -4.58 -6.04
C LEU A 71 -7.33 -3.93 -6.69
N ALA A 72 -8.14 -3.18 -5.93
CA ALA A 72 -9.28 -2.45 -6.49
C ALA A 72 -8.85 -1.38 -7.48
N LEU A 73 -7.81 -0.59 -7.17
CA LEU A 73 -7.27 0.41 -8.09
C LEU A 73 -6.79 -0.23 -9.42
N GLY A 74 -6.13 -1.38 -9.35
CA GLY A 74 -5.71 -2.12 -10.54
C GLY A 74 -6.88 -2.70 -11.34
N ALA A 75 -7.95 -3.14 -10.67
CA ALA A 75 -9.15 -3.67 -11.30
C ALA A 75 -10.01 -2.60 -11.99
N GLU A 76 -10.00 -1.37 -11.48
CA GLU A 76 -10.77 -0.25 -12.04
C GLU A 76 -10.15 0.36 -13.31
N ALA A 77 -8.92 -0.02 -13.68
CA ALA A 77 -8.29 0.48 -14.90
C ALA A 77 -9.10 0.14 -16.17
N SER A 78 -9.18 1.10 -17.10
CA SER A 78 -9.89 0.96 -18.38
C SER A 78 -9.40 -0.27 -19.18
N PRO A 79 -10.21 -0.84 -20.09
CA PRO A 79 -9.81 -2.04 -20.86
C PRO A 79 -8.42 -1.91 -21.51
N ALA A 80 -8.13 -0.76 -22.12
CA ALA A 80 -6.83 -0.46 -22.75
C ALA A 80 -5.65 -0.35 -21.77
N LYS A 81 -5.89 -0.14 -20.48
CA LYS A 81 -4.86 0.01 -19.42
C LYS A 81 -4.96 -1.05 -18.33
N ARG A 82 -5.89 -1.99 -18.45
CA ARG A 82 -6.16 -3.04 -17.47
C ARG A 82 -4.94 -3.91 -17.18
N ARG A 83 -4.19 -4.28 -18.23
CA ARG A 83 -2.95 -5.05 -18.06
C ARG A 83 -1.94 -4.31 -17.20
N LEU A 84 -1.75 -3.01 -17.46
CA LEU A 84 -0.83 -2.16 -16.72
C LEU A 84 -1.27 -2.01 -15.25
N GLY A 85 -2.55 -1.71 -15.01
CA GLY A 85 -3.11 -1.60 -13.67
C GLY A 85 -3.02 -2.90 -12.87
N ARG A 86 -3.29 -4.05 -13.51
CA ARG A 86 -3.20 -5.37 -12.88
C ARG A 86 -1.76 -5.76 -12.54
N ILE A 87 -0.80 -5.54 -13.45
CA ILE A 87 0.62 -5.78 -13.18
C ILE A 87 1.07 -4.89 -12.01
N GLY A 88 0.75 -3.58 -12.08
CA GLY A 88 1.09 -2.65 -11.01
C GLY A 88 0.53 -3.08 -9.65
N ALA A 89 -0.76 -3.41 -9.57
CA ALA A 89 -1.39 -3.88 -8.35
C ALA A 89 -0.73 -5.13 -7.78
N TRP A 90 -0.50 -6.16 -8.61
CA TRP A 90 0.13 -7.39 -8.14
C TRP A 90 1.58 -7.18 -7.72
N SER A 91 2.36 -6.34 -8.42
CA SER A 91 3.71 -5.96 -7.97
C SER A 91 3.66 -5.32 -6.59
N VAL A 92 2.74 -4.38 -6.34
CA VAL A 92 2.59 -3.79 -5.00
C VAL A 92 2.19 -4.83 -3.96
N VAL A 93 1.22 -5.69 -4.25
CA VAL A 93 0.74 -6.71 -3.31
C VAL A 93 1.85 -7.69 -2.93
N VAL A 94 2.65 -8.14 -3.90
CA VAL A 94 3.79 -9.03 -3.63
C VAL A 94 4.84 -8.29 -2.80
N GLY A 95 5.19 -7.05 -3.14
CA GLY A 95 6.16 -6.26 -2.38
C GLY A 95 5.72 -6.02 -0.93
N THR A 96 4.53 -5.46 -0.74
CA THR A 96 3.97 -5.15 0.58
C THR A 96 3.69 -6.40 1.40
N GLY A 97 3.22 -7.49 0.79
CA GLY A 97 3.04 -8.79 1.45
C GLY A 97 4.36 -9.39 1.94
N THR A 98 5.40 -9.39 1.10
CA THR A 98 6.74 -9.85 1.50
C THR A 98 7.30 -9.02 2.65
N LEU A 99 7.17 -7.69 2.61
CA LEU A 99 7.61 -6.81 3.70
C LEU A 99 6.82 -7.07 4.99
N ALA A 100 5.51 -7.27 4.92
CA ALA A 100 4.70 -7.59 6.09
C ALA A 100 5.13 -8.91 6.75
N VAL A 101 5.45 -9.94 5.94
CA VAL A 101 5.99 -11.22 6.44
C VAL A 101 7.36 -11.01 7.07
N ALA A 102 8.26 -10.27 6.41
CA ALA A 102 9.60 -10.01 6.91
C ALA A 102 9.57 -9.23 8.24
N MET A 103 8.77 -8.17 8.33
CA MET A 103 8.55 -7.40 9.57
C MET A 103 7.97 -8.28 10.69
N THR A 104 7.03 -9.16 10.36
CA THR A 104 6.47 -10.12 11.33
C THR A 104 7.55 -11.10 11.83
N ALA A 105 8.41 -11.58 10.94
CA ALA A 105 9.49 -12.49 11.29
C ALA A 105 10.51 -11.81 12.22
N SER A 106 11.02 -10.61 11.86
CA SER A 106 11.92 -9.83 12.73
C SER A 106 11.27 -9.55 14.09
N ASN A 107 9.99 -9.18 14.09
CA ASN A 107 9.24 -8.91 15.32
C ASN A 107 9.13 -10.13 16.24
N LEU A 108 9.02 -11.35 15.70
CA LEU A 108 9.00 -12.59 16.48
C LEU A 108 10.40 -13.04 16.94
N HIS A 109 11.45 -12.63 16.21
CA HIS A 109 12.83 -13.03 16.52
C HIS A 109 13.55 -12.07 17.48
N ASN A 110 13.01 -10.86 17.68
CA ASN A 110 13.62 -9.75 18.44
C ASN A 110 14.90 -9.17 17.80
N GLU A 111 15.23 -9.58 16.58
CA GLU A 111 16.33 -9.03 15.78
C GLU A 111 15.99 -9.15 14.28
N ASP A 112 16.57 -8.27 13.48
CA ASP A 112 16.47 -8.39 12.04
C ASP A 112 17.29 -9.58 11.52
N TYR A 113 16.63 -10.43 10.74
CA TYR A 113 17.31 -11.57 10.12
C TYR A 113 18.37 -11.09 9.09
N PRO A 114 19.51 -11.80 8.95
CA PRO A 114 20.53 -11.46 7.94
C PRO A 114 20.00 -11.46 6.49
N TRP A 115 18.95 -12.26 6.21
CA TRP A 115 18.30 -12.31 4.90
C TRP A 115 17.29 -11.18 4.66
N PHE A 116 16.96 -10.38 5.68
CA PHE A 116 15.93 -9.34 5.59
C PHE A 116 16.24 -8.36 4.47
N ALA A 117 17.46 -7.82 4.43
CA ALA A 117 17.87 -6.87 3.39
C ALA A 117 17.73 -7.45 1.97
N ALA A 118 18.08 -8.73 1.79
CA ALA A 118 17.98 -9.42 0.51
C ALA A 118 16.53 -9.58 0.02
N LEU A 119 15.55 -9.67 0.93
CA LEU A 119 14.12 -9.66 0.59
C LEU A 119 13.54 -8.25 0.51
N ALA A 120 13.98 -7.33 1.37
CA ALA A 120 13.45 -5.99 1.47
C ALA A 120 13.73 -5.17 0.20
N ILE A 121 14.93 -5.28 -0.38
CA ILE A 121 15.30 -4.55 -1.60
C ILE A 121 14.36 -4.90 -2.78
N PRO A 122 14.18 -6.18 -3.19
CA PRO A 122 13.27 -6.51 -4.29
C PRO A 122 11.82 -6.22 -3.92
N ALA A 123 11.40 -6.42 -2.67
CA ALA A 123 10.04 -6.11 -2.24
C ALA A 123 9.72 -4.61 -2.33
N ASN A 124 10.67 -3.76 -1.91
CA ASN A 124 10.59 -2.30 -2.07
C ASN A 124 10.56 -1.91 -3.55
N GLY A 125 11.39 -2.54 -4.39
CA GLY A 125 11.38 -2.32 -5.84
C GLY A 125 10.03 -2.64 -6.48
N LEU A 126 9.45 -3.80 -6.11
CA LEU A 126 8.12 -4.21 -6.57
C LEU A 126 7.02 -3.23 -6.11
N TRP A 127 7.10 -2.76 -4.86
CA TRP A 127 6.15 -1.77 -4.35
C TRP A 127 6.29 -0.42 -5.07
N GLY A 128 7.51 0.10 -5.21
CA GLY A 128 7.78 1.37 -5.89
C GLY A 128 7.34 1.34 -7.37
N ILE A 129 7.82 0.35 -8.13
CA ILE A 129 7.47 0.17 -9.54
C ILE A 129 5.96 -0.04 -9.68
N GLY A 130 5.37 -0.92 -8.88
CA GLY A 130 3.94 -1.19 -8.91
C GLY A 130 3.10 0.06 -8.65
N SER A 131 3.53 0.91 -7.71
CA SER A 131 2.87 2.19 -7.40
C SER A 131 2.94 3.17 -8.57
N ILE A 132 4.06 3.23 -9.30
CA ILE A 132 4.20 4.04 -10.53
C ILE A 132 3.27 3.50 -11.63
N LEU A 133 3.23 2.19 -11.85
CA LEU A 133 2.36 1.59 -12.86
C LEU A 133 0.89 1.85 -12.56
N LEU A 134 0.48 1.76 -11.29
CA LEU A 134 -0.85 2.13 -10.83
C LEU A 134 -1.14 3.62 -10.99
N ALA A 135 -0.19 4.49 -10.66
CA ALA A 135 -0.30 5.93 -10.90
C ALA A 135 -0.61 6.22 -12.37
N VAL A 136 0.20 5.68 -13.28
CA VAL A 136 0.02 5.86 -14.72
C VAL A 136 -1.32 5.29 -15.19
N ALA A 137 -1.68 4.08 -14.76
CA ALA A 137 -2.92 3.44 -15.15
C ALA A 137 -4.15 4.23 -14.69
N THR A 138 -4.19 4.61 -13.41
CA THR A 138 -5.33 5.34 -12.82
C THR A 138 -5.42 6.79 -13.31
N TYR A 139 -4.28 7.47 -13.49
CA TYR A 139 -4.20 8.82 -14.05
C TYR A 139 -4.74 8.85 -15.49
N ARG A 140 -4.28 7.92 -16.34
CA ARG A 140 -4.70 7.88 -17.75
C ARG A 140 -6.14 7.39 -17.90
N ALA A 141 -6.59 6.47 -17.06
CA ALA A 141 -7.97 5.99 -17.07
C ALA A 141 -8.96 6.97 -16.38
N ARG A 142 -8.46 8.02 -15.70
CA ARG A 142 -9.25 8.96 -14.88
C ARG A 142 -10.08 8.24 -13.82
N THR A 143 -9.60 7.09 -13.35
CA THR A 143 -10.25 6.33 -12.27
C THR A 143 -9.90 6.89 -10.91
N LEU A 144 -8.97 7.84 -10.81
CA LEU A 144 -8.75 8.66 -9.62
C LEU A 144 -8.64 10.12 -10.05
N PRO A 145 -8.94 11.08 -9.14
CA PRO A 145 -8.53 12.46 -9.34
C PRO A 145 -7.04 12.53 -9.65
N ARG A 146 -6.67 13.30 -10.67
CA ARG A 146 -5.29 13.37 -11.19
C ARG A 146 -4.23 13.63 -10.11
N PRO A 147 -4.43 14.55 -9.15
CA PRO A 147 -3.45 14.77 -8.09
C PRO A 147 -3.22 13.52 -7.23
N ILE A 148 -4.29 12.81 -6.87
CA ILE A 148 -4.22 11.59 -6.05
C ILE A 148 -3.55 10.46 -6.84
N ALA A 149 -3.88 10.31 -8.13
CA ALA A 149 -3.23 9.33 -8.99
C ALA A 149 -1.71 9.58 -9.10
N ALA A 150 -1.31 10.83 -9.31
CA ALA A 150 0.10 11.22 -9.38
C ALA A 150 0.83 11.06 -8.04
N ALA A 151 0.11 11.17 -6.92
CA ALA A 151 0.66 11.00 -5.57
C ALA A 151 0.82 9.52 -5.15
N LEU A 152 0.30 8.53 -5.89
CA LEU A 152 0.42 7.12 -5.51
C LEU A 152 1.87 6.65 -5.23
N PRO A 153 2.90 7.04 -6.01
CA PRO A 153 4.29 6.67 -5.71
C PRO A 153 4.82 7.31 -4.43
N LEU A 154 4.23 8.43 -3.98
CA LEU A 154 4.60 9.07 -2.72
C LEU A 154 4.26 8.21 -1.51
N ILE A 155 3.27 7.31 -1.61
CA ILE A 155 2.96 6.36 -0.53
C ILE A 155 4.19 5.50 -0.24
N TRP A 156 4.79 4.90 -1.28
CA TRP A 156 6.04 4.13 -1.13
C TRP A 156 7.18 5.01 -0.61
N LEU A 157 7.39 6.18 -1.24
CA LEU A 157 8.51 7.05 -0.88
C LEU A 157 8.45 7.48 0.60
N THR A 158 7.27 7.87 1.07
CA THR A 158 7.06 8.33 2.44
C THR A 158 7.05 7.18 3.45
N SER A 159 6.54 6.00 3.07
CA SER A 159 6.49 4.83 3.96
C SER A 159 7.82 4.10 4.08
N ILE A 160 8.76 4.30 3.16
CA ILE A 160 10.08 3.65 3.15
C ILE A 160 11.18 4.66 3.47
N VAL A 161 11.38 5.65 2.60
CA VAL A 161 12.52 6.59 2.70
C VAL A 161 12.37 7.53 3.88
N LEU A 162 11.15 8.01 4.12
CA LEU A 162 10.85 8.92 5.24
C LEU A 162 10.23 8.22 6.44
N SER A 163 10.30 6.89 6.51
CA SER A 163 9.61 6.09 7.52
C SER A 163 9.98 6.52 8.93
N GLN A 164 11.26 6.55 9.26
CA GLN A 164 11.75 6.97 10.58
C GLN A 164 11.51 8.45 10.91
N GLN A 165 11.11 9.29 9.95
CA GLN A 165 10.76 10.69 10.17
C GLN A 165 9.24 10.93 10.19
N GLY A 166 8.44 9.87 10.34
CA GLY A 166 6.99 9.97 10.38
C GLY A 166 6.33 10.10 9.02
N GLY A 167 7.01 9.74 7.93
CA GLY A 167 6.45 9.77 6.56
C GLY A 167 5.15 8.97 6.40
N ASN A 168 4.91 7.97 7.27
CA ASN A 168 3.63 7.26 7.33
C ASN A 168 2.42 8.17 7.66
N LEU A 169 2.61 9.36 8.24
CA LEU A 169 1.52 10.36 8.35
C LEU A 169 1.01 10.77 6.96
N VAL A 170 1.93 10.99 6.01
CA VAL A 170 1.59 11.38 4.63
C VAL A 170 0.97 10.20 3.89
N ALA A 171 1.54 9.00 4.03
CA ALA A 171 0.98 7.78 3.45
C ALA A 171 -0.45 7.51 3.97
N GLY A 172 -0.66 7.65 5.28
CA GLY A 172 -1.97 7.55 5.93
C GLY A 172 -2.98 8.56 5.39
N ALA A 173 -2.59 9.83 5.25
CA ALA A 173 -3.47 10.86 4.67
C ALA A 173 -3.88 10.56 3.22
N LEU A 174 -2.92 10.08 2.38
CA LEU A 174 -3.21 9.66 1.01
C LEU A 174 -4.17 8.46 0.99
N TRP A 175 -3.96 7.47 1.85
CA TRP A 175 -4.85 6.32 1.96
C TRP A 175 -6.23 6.66 2.52
N ALA A 176 -6.34 7.65 3.41
CA ALA A 176 -7.62 8.15 3.88
C ALA A 176 -8.42 8.77 2.72
N ALA A 177 -7.76 9.58 1.88
CA ALA A 177 -8.38 10.15 0.68
C ALA A 177 -8.80 9.06 -0.33
N ILE A 178 -7.95 8.06 -0.58
CA ILE A 178 -8.28 6.94 -1.47
C ILE A 178 -9.44 6.12 -0.90
N GLY A 179 -9.40 5.77 0.38
CA GLY A 179 -10.45 5.01 1.06
C GLY A 179 -11.80 5.74 1.03
N TRP A 180 -11.80 7.05 1.24
CA TRP A 180 -12.99 7.90 1.12
C TRP A 180 -13.58 7.88 -0.30
N LEU A 181 -12.73 8.01 -1.33
CA LEU A 181 -13.17 7.93 -2.72
C LEU A 181 -13.75 6.56 -3.09
N LEU A 182 -13.13 5.48 -2.61
CA LEU A 182 -13.61 4.12 -2.81
C LEU A 182 -14.97 3.91 -2.11
N LEU A 183 -15.14 4.47 -0.92
CA LEU A 183 -16.41 4.41 -0.20
C LEU A 183 -17.53 5.15 -0.92
N GLY A 184 -17.23 6.33 -1.48
CA GLY A 184 -18.18 7.10 -2.29
C GLY A 184 -18.68 6.37 -3.53
N ARG A 185 -17.86 5.47 -4.10
CA ARG A 185 -18.20 4.62 -5.27
C ARG A 185 -18.88 3.30 -4.93
N ALA A 186 -19.05 3.02 -3.63
CA ALA A 186 -19.70 1.83 -3.10
C ALA A 186 -21.13 2.11 -2.61
N ARG A 187 -21.60 3.35 -2.81
CA ARG A 187 -22.99 3.80 -2.64
C ARG A 187 -23.69 3.71 -3.98
#